data_AF-A0A0D3DM40-F1
#
_entry.id   AF-A0A0D3DM40-F1
#
_cell.length_a   1.000
_cell.length_b   1.000
_cell.length_c   1.000
_cell.angle_alpha   90.00
_cell.angle_beta   90.00
_cell.angle_gamma   90.00
#
_symmetry.space_group_name_H-M   'P 1'
#
loop_
_entity.id
_entity.type
_entity.pdbx_description
1 polymer ?
#
loop_
_entity_poly.entity_id
_entity_poly.type
_entity_poly.pdbx_seq_one_letter_code
_entity_poly.pdbx_strand_id
1 'polypeptide(L)'
;MDARAVLLIGETDNYDGVTVTMEEPMDAEVFTARLRASLSHWRQEGKKGIWIKLPLGLANLVEPAVSEGFRYHHAEPEYLMLVSWISNTPDTIPANASHIVGVGALVLNKNTREVLVVQEKSGYFKDKNVWKLPTGVVNELNFEL
;
A
#
# COMPACT_ATOMS: atom_id res chain seq x y z
N MET A 1 -31.41 -17.35 -16.80
CA MET A 1 -30.96 -15.95 -16.73
C MET A 1 -29.45 -15.98 -16.62
N ASP A 2 -28.77 -15.13 -17.38
CA ASP A 2 -27.36 -15.21 -17.75
C ASP A 2 -26.41 -15.11 -16.53
N ALA A 3 -25.50 -16.07 -16.38
CA ALA A 3 -24.51 -16.15 -15.28
C ALA A 3 -23.37 -15.11 -15.41
N ARG A 4 -23.43 -14.23 -16.42
CA ARG A 4 -22.50 -13.09 -16.58
C ARG A 4 -22.86 -11.85 -15.77
N ALA A 5 -23.94 -11.89 -15.01
CA ALA A 5 -24.29 -10.80 -14.12
C ALA A 5 -23.46 -10.85 -12.83
N VAL A 6 -22.57 -9.86 -12.73
CA VAL A 6 -22.12 -9.17 -11.50
C VAL A 6 -20.83 -9.61 -10.78
N LEU A 7 -19.80 -10.03 -11.50
CA LEU A 7 -18.44 -10.07 -10.95
C LEU A 7 -17.80 -8.68 -10.89
N LEU A 8 -16.86 -8.46 -9.96
CA LEU A 8 -15.97 -7.30 -9.98
C LEU A 8 -14.97 -7.45 -11.13
N ILE A 9 -14.68 -6.33 -11.80
CA ILE A 9 -13.68 -6.29 -12.85
C ILE A 9 -12.31 -6.12 -12.18
N GLY A 10 -11.38 -7.01 -12.49
CA GLY A 10 -10.02 -6.94 -11.98
C GLY A 10 -9.00 -7.32 -13.04
N GLU A 11 -7.81 -6.75 -12.91
CA GLU A 11 -6.67 -7.00 -13.79
C GLU A 11 -5.83 -8.14 -13.20
N THR A 12 -5.44 -9.10 -14.04
CA THR A 12 -4.64 -10.25 -13.59
C THR A 12 -3.16 -9.99 -13.75
N ASP A 13 -2.36 -10.40 -12.77
CA ASP A 13 -0.89 -10.40 -12.87
C ASP A 13 -0.32 -11.79 -13.27
N ASN A 14 1.00 -11.85 -13.46
CA ASN A 14 1.72 -13.06 -13.85
C ASN A 14 1.89 -14.09 -12.71
N TYR A 15 1.40 -13.79 -11.51
CA TYR A 15 1.55 -14.59 -10.29
C TYR A 15 0.21 -15.14 -9.78
N ASP A 16 -0.80 -15.20 -10.66
CA ASP A 16 -2.18 -15.58 -10.36
C ASP A 16 -2.89 -14.64 -9.39
N GLY A 17 -2.45 -13.38 -9.29
CA GLY A 17 -3.14 -12.34 -8.57
C GLY A 17 -4.22 -11.64 -9.40
N VAL A 18 -5.11 -10.93 -8.72
CA VAL A 18 -6.13 -10.06 -9.32
C VAL A 18 -6.19 -8.74 -8.57
N THR A 19 -6.14 -7.63 -9.28
CA THR A 19 -6.30 -6.28 -8.72
C THR A 19 -7.59 -5.65 -9.17
N VAL A 20 -8.47 -5.32 -8.23
CA VAL A 20 -9.71 -4.57 -8.46
C VAL A 20 -9.46 -3.11 -8.10
N THR A 21 -9.66 -2.22 -9.07
CA THR A 21 -9.67 -0.77 -8.83
C THR A 21 -11.11 -0.30 -8.79
N MET A 22 -11.56 0.18 -7.63
CA MET A 22 -12.89 0.75 -7.50
C MET A 22 -12.86 2.22 -7.95
N GLU A 23 -13.74 2.60 -8.86
CA GLU A 23 -13.80 3.96 -9.40
C GLU A 23 -15.14 4.64 -9.10
N GLU A 24 -16.23 3.88 -9.23
CA GLU A 24 -17.59 4.40 -9.10
C GLU A 24 -18.20 4.10 -7.72
N PRO A 25 -19.03 5.01 -7.17
CA PRO A 25 -19.80 4.76 -5.96
C PRO A 25 -20.62 3.48 -6.04
N MET A 26 -20.55 2.68 -4.97
CA MET A 26 -21.31 1.45 -4.85
C MET A 26 -21.91 1.33 -3.46
N ASP A 27 -23.14 0.83 -3.41
CA ASP A 27 -23.77 0.42 -2.16
C ASP A 27 -22.99 -0.74 -1.51
N ALA A 28 -22.88 -0.72 -0.18
CA ALA A 28 -22.09 -1.69 0.58
C ALA A 28 -22.64 -3.13 0.47
N GLU A 29 -23.96 -3.31 0.44
CA GLU A 29 -24.58 -4.63 0.31
C GLU A 29 -24.38 -5.19 -1.11
N VAL A 30 -24.54 -4.33 -2.12
CA VAL A 30 -24.27 -4.68 -3.52
C VAL A 30 -22.81 -5.07 -3.69
N PHE A 31 -21.87 -4.29 -3.15
CA PHE A 31 -20.45 -4.60 -3.20
C PHE A 31 -20.14 -5.94 -2.53
N THR A 32 -20.70 -6.20 -1.34
CA THR A 32 -20.51 -7.46 -0.61
C THR A 32 -20.97 -8.67 -1.44
N ALA A 33 -22.15 -8.59 -2.05
CA ALA A 33 -22.67 -9.66 -2.90
C ALA A 33 -21.76 -9.93 -4.11
N ARG A 34 -21.30 -8.86 -4.78
CA ARG A 34 -20.36 -8.96 -5.91
C ARG A 34 -19.00 -9.52 -5.48
N LEU A 35 -18.47 -9.07 -4.35
CA LEU A 35 -17.18 -9.51 -3.83
C LEU A 35 -17.22 -11.00 -3.50
N ARG A 36 -18.27 -11.49 -2.83
CA ARG A 36 -18.46 -12.93 -2.54
C ARG A 36 -18.51 -13.79 -3.80
N ALA A 37 -19.26 -13.34 -4.81
CA ALA A 37 -19.34 -14.02 -6.09
C ALA A 37 -17.97 -14.05 -6.79
N SER A 38 -17.24 -12.93 -6.76
CA SER A 38 -15.92 -12.79 -7.38
C SER A 38 -14.85 -13.64 -6.69
N LEU A 39 -14.80 -13.63 -5.35
CA LEU A 39 -13.91 -14.49 -4.58
C LEU A 39 -14.18 -15.97 -4.86
N SER A 40 -15.44 -16.37 -4.98
CA SER A 40 -15.80 -17.75 -5.30
C SER A 40 -15.36 -18.15 -6.70
N HIS A 41 -15.52 -17.25 -7.67
CA HIS A 41 -15.06 -17.44 -9.05
C HIS A 41 -13.53 -17.52 -9.13
N TRP A 42 -12.81 -16.57 -8.55
CA TRP A 42 -11.35 -16.54 -8.56
C TRP A 42 -10.71 -17.73 -7.83
N ARG A 43 -11.35 -18.26 -6.77
CA ARG A 43 -10.93 -19.53 -6.16
C ARG A 43 -11.00 -20.70 -7.14
N GLN A 44 -12.05 -20.77 -7.96
CA GLN A 44 -12.20 -21.83 -8.97
C GLN A 44 -11.19 -21.68 -10.12
N GLU A 45 -10.81 -20.45 -10.46
CA GLU A 45 -9.77 -20.16 -11.44
C GLU A 45 -8.34 -20.36 -10.89
N GLY A 46 -8.18 -20.69 -9.60
CA GLY A 46 -6.87 -20.91 -8.99
C GLY A 46 -6.09 -19.62 -8.70
N LYS A 47 -6.78 -18.47 -8.61
CA LYS A 47 -6.16 -17.21 -8.20
C LYS A 47 -5.70 -17.25 -6.74
N LYS A 48 -4.70 -16.42 -6.41
CA LYS A 48 -4.00 -16.42 -5.12
C LYS A 48 -4.20 -15.13 -4.35
N GLY A 49 -3.52 -14.05 -4.76
CA GLY A 49 -3.58 -12.75 -4.10
C GLY A 49 -4.63 -11.85 -4.75
N ILE A 50 -5.65 -11.47 -3.98
CA ILE A 50 -6.68 -10.53 -4.43
C ILE A 50 -6.42 -9.19 -3.78
N TRP A 51 -6.31 -8.14 -4.60
CA TRP A 51 -6.04 -6.78 -4.21
C TRP A 51 -7.25 -5.91 -4.51
N ILE A 52 -7.58 -4.98 -3.61
CA ILE A 52 -8.63 -3.98 -3.84
C ILE A 52 -8.05 -2.60 -3.54
N LYS A 53 -7.98 -1.76 -4.57
CA LYS A 53 -7.66 -0.34 -4.46
C LYS A 53 -8.97 0.42 -4.25
N LEU A 54 -9.15 0.99 -3.06
CA LEU A 54 -10.32 1.79 -2.68
C LEU A 54 -9.93 3.28 -2.56
N PRO A 55 -10.41 4.16 -3.46
CA PRO A 55 -10.28 5.60 -3.28
C PRO A 55 -10.89 6.08 -1.97
N LEU A 56 -10.39 7.18 -1.42
CA LEU A 56 -10.86 7.78 -0.17
C LEU A 56 -12.38 8.04 -0.17
N GLY A 57 -12.94 8.44 -1.31
CA GLY A 57 -14.37 8.68 -1.49
C GLY A 57 -15.26 7.43 -1.37
N LEU A 58 -14.67 6.23 -1.43
CA LEU A 58 -15.36 4.93 -1.33
C LEU A 58 -15.07 4.23 0.00
N ALA A 59 -14.78 5.00 1.06
CA ALA A 59 -14.51 4.48 2.40
C ALA A 59 -15.65 3.60 2.97
N ASN A 60 -16.88 3.77 2.46
CA ASN A 60 -18.02 2.93 2.82
C ASN A 60 -17.86 1.45 2.44
N LEU A 61 -16.90 1.12 1.56
CA LEU A 61 -16.63 -0.25 1.11
C LEU A 61 -15.52 -0.95 1.90
N VAL A 62 -14.86 -0.24 2.82
CA VAL A 62 -13.75 -0.79 3.62
C VAL A 62 -14.22 -1.89 4.57
N GLU A 63 -15.24 -1.62 5.38
CA GLU A 63 -15.80 -2.60 6.33
C GLU A 63 -16.35 -3.85 5.62
N PRO A 64 -17.13 -3.73 4.52
CA PRO A 64 -17.50 -4.87 3.69
C PRO A 64 -16.32 -5.72 3.22
N ALA A 65 -15.25 -5.10 2.70
CA ALA A 65 -14.07 -5.83 2.22
C ALA A 65 -13.38 -6.58 3.37
N VAL A 66 -13.17 -5.92 4.52
CA VAL A 66 -12.54 -6.53 5.70
C VAL A 66 -13.37 -7.70 6.22
N SER A 67 -14.70 -7.59 6.21
CA SER A 67 -15.62 -8.66 6.62
C SER A 67 -15.51 -9.93 5.75
N GLU A 68 -15.09 -9.78 4.49
CA GLU A 68 -14.83 -10.89 3.57
C GLU A 68 -13.39 -11.42 3.64
N GLY A 69 -12.61 -11.01 4.65
CA GLY A 69 -11.27 -11.54 4.91
C GLY A 69 -10.14 -10.78 4.22
N PHE A 70 -10.36 -9.51 3.85
CA PHE A 70 -9.29 -8.62 3.43
C PHE A 70 -8.60 -7.97 4.64
N ARG A 71 -7.29 -7.76 4.51
CA ARG A 71 -6.47 -6.99 5.45
C ARG A 71 -5.88 -5.76 4.76
N TYR A 72 -5.53 -4.75 5.53
CA TYR A 72 -4.79 -3.59 5.00
C TYR A 72 -3.39 -4.00 4.56
N HIS A 73 -2.95 -3.49 3.42
CA HIS A 73 -1.57 -3.64 2.96
C HIS A 73 -0.82 -2.31 3.01
N HIS A 74 -1.33 -1.24 2.39
CA HIS A 74 -0.76 0.10 2.49
C HIS A 74 -1.86 1.14 2.21
N ALA A 75 -1.56 2.40 2.52
CA ALA A 75 -2.46 3.51 2.27
C ALA A 75 -1.65 4.72 1.78
N GLU A 76 -2.22 5.42 0.81
CA GLU A 76 -1.80 6.74 0.36
C GLU A 76 -2.87 7.76 0.80
N PRO A 77 -2.60 9.08 0.71
CA PRO A 77 -3.60 10.09 1.06
C PRO A 77 -4.96 9.89 0.36
N GLU A 78 -4.94 9.40 -0.88
CA GLU A 78 -6.13 9.31 -1.74
C GLU A 78 -6.73 7.90 -1.86
N TYR A 79 -6.08 6.85 -1.35
CA TYR A 79 -6.62 5.49 -1.43
C TYR A 79 -6.06 4.54 -0.37
N LEU A 80 -6.82 3.49 -0.10
CA LEU A 80 -6.42 2.34 0.71
C LEU A 80 -6.25 1.10 -0.20
N MET A 81 -5.12 0.41 -0.07
CA MET A 81 -4.92 -0.90 -0.70
C MET A 81 -5.19 -2.00 0.33
N LEU A 82 -6.17 -2.85 0.01
CA LEU A 82 -6.47 -4.06 0.77
C LEU A 82 -6.01 -5.30 0.00
N VAL A 83 -5.70 -6.36 0.75
CA VAL A 83 -5.29 -7.64 0.16
C VAL A 83 -5.91 -8.83 0.89
N SER A 84 -6.21 -9.90 0.16
CA SER A 84 -6.60 -11.20 0.70
C SER A 84 -5.89 -12.32 -0.06
N TRP A 85 -5.36 -13.30 0.66
CA TRP A 85 -4.81 -14.52 0.08
C TRP A 85 -5.87 -15.62 0.11
N ILE A 86 -6.37 -16.02 -1.06
CA ILE A 86 -7.51 -16.95 -1.18
C ILE A 86 -7.12 -18.38 -1.53
N SER A 87 -5.82 -18.62 -1.78
CA SER A 87 -5.25 -19.94 -2.07
C SER A 87 -5.00 -20.72 -0.77
N ASN A 88 -5.04 -22.04 -0.86
CA ASN A 88 -4.67 -22.95 0.24
C ASN A 88 -3.15 -23.09 0.43
N THR A 89 -2.34 -22.52 -0.46
CA THR A 89 -0.88 -22.44 -0.30
C THR A 89 -0.50 -21.40 0.76
N PRO A 90 0.71 -21.46 1.34
CA PRO A 90 1.19 -20.42 2.23
C PRO A 90 1.05 -19.03 1.60
N ASP A 91 0.63 -18.05 2.40
CA ASP A 91 0.52 -16.65 2.00
C ASP A 91 1.91 -16.08 1.74
N THR A 92 2.19 -15.65 0.51
CA THR A 92 3.48 -15.09 0.10
C THR A 92 3.44 -13.58 -0.09
N ILE A 93 2.34 -12.91 0.27
CA ILE A 93 2.26 -11.45 0.21
C ILE A 93 3.19 -10.88 1.28
N PRO A 94 4.14 -9.99 0.91
CA PRO A 94 5.00 -9.32 1.88
C PRO A 94 4.18 -8.58 2.93
N ALA A 95 4.66 -8.55 4.16
CA ALA A 95 4.15 -7.58 5.13
C ALA A 95 4.40 -6.16 4.60
N ASN A 96 3.54 -5.22 5.00
CA ASN A 96 3.67 -3.82 4.66
C ASN A 96 5.05 -3.24 5.06
N ALA A 97 5.43 -2.12 4.44
CA ALA A 97 6.73 -1.49 4.68
C ALA A 97 7.01 -1.35 6.19
N SER A 98 8.00 -2.10 6.67
CA SER A 98 8.31 -2.24 8.10
C SER A 98 9.47 -1.36 8.55
N HIS A 99 10.13 -0.67 7.61
CA HIS A 99 11.37 0.06 7.85
C HIS A 99 11.33 1.45 7.23
N ILE A 100 11.83 2.44 7.97
CA ILE A 100 12.18 3.76 7.43
C ILE A 100 13.64 3.70 6.99
N VAL A 101 13.91 4.07 5.73
CA VAL A 101 15.28 4.17 5.23
C VAL A 101 15.81 5.59 5.48
N GLY A 102 16.87 5.70 6.28
CA GLY A 102 17.56 6.97 6.53
C GLY A 102 18.90 7.02 5.82
N VAL A 103 19.28 8.22 5.35
CA VAL A 103 20.58 8.49 4.74
C VAL A 103 21.30 9.59 5.52
N GLY A 104 22.58 9.37 5.82
CA GLY A 104 23.49 10.40 6.33
C GLY A 104 24.56 10.73 5.28
N ALA A 105 24.86 12.01 5.11
CA ALA A 105 25.82 12.49 4.13
C ALA A 105 27.11 12.96 4.81
N LEU A 106 28.23 12.32 4.47
CA LEU A 106 29.57 12.81 4.80
C LEU A 106 30.10 13.65 3.62
N VAL A 107 30.03 14.98 3.73
CA VAL A 107 30.51 15.89 2.70
C VAL A 107 31.85 16.48 3.12
N LEU A 108 32.94 15.97 2.52
CA LEU A 108 34.32 16.33 2.85
C LEU A 108 34.86 17.38 1.87
N ASN A 109 35.34 18.51 2.41
CA ASN A 109 36.23 19.40 1.68
C ASN A 109 37.65 18.78 1.67
N LYS A 110 38.08 18.26 0.52
CA LYS A 110 39.38 17.57 0.41
C LYS A 110 40.59 18.49 0.61
N ASN A 111 40.45 19.79 0.35
CA ASN A 111 41.56 20.75 0.46
C ASN A 111 41.85 21.08 1.93
N THR A 112 40.81 21.29 2.73
CA THR A 112 40.93 21.71 4.13
C THR A 112 40.75 20.57 5.13
N ARG A 113 40.22 19.42 4.68
CA ARG A 113 39.77 18.29 5.51
C ARG A 113 38.60 18.61 6.44
N GLU A 114 37.85 19.68 6.15
CA GLU A 114 36.63 20.03 6.87
C GLU A 114 35.42 19.24 6.37
N VAL A 115 34.41 19.10 7.23
CA VAL A 115 33.17 18.37 6.93
C VAL A 115 31.97 19.31 7.04
N LEU A 116 31.02 19.22 6.10
CA LEU A 116 29.75 19.94 6.20
C LEU A 116 28.93 19.42 7.38
N VAL A 117 28.49 20.34 8.23
CA VAL A 117 27.62 20.06 9.36
C VAL A 117 26.46 21.06 9.39
N VAL A 118 25.37 20.67 10.03
CA VAL A 118 24.17 21.49 10.20
C VAL A 118 23.78 21.59 11.68
N GLN A 119 23.09 22.68 12.02
CA GLN A 119 22.53 22.92 13.34
C GLN A 119 21.05 23.32 13.20
N GLU A 120 20.21 22.81 14.09
CA GLU A 120 18.79 23.16 14.14
C GLU A 120 18.58 24.56 14.71
N LYS A 121 17.74 25.37 14.04
CA LYS A 121 17.40 26.74 14.48
C LYS A 121 16.26 26.78 15.51
N SER A 122 15.58 25.66 15.75
CA SER A 122 14.43 25.52 16.65
C SER A 122 14.36 24.10 17.23
N GLY A 123 13.42 23.87 18.15
CA GLY A 123 13.25 22.56 18.78
C GLY A 123 14.24 22.28 19.89
N TYR A 124 14.35 21.01 20.28
CA TYR A 124 15.13 20.59 21.45
C TYR A 124 16.63 20.89 21.33
N PHE A 125 17.19 20.92 20.11
CA PHE A 125 18.62 21.16 19.87
C PHE A 125 18.98 22.62 19.63
N LYS A 126 18.01 23.53 19.62
CA LYS A 126 18.26 24.97 19.50
C LYS A 126 19.21 25.45 20.61
N ASP A 127 20.20 26.27 20.24
CA ASP A 127 21.17 26.90 21.14
C ASP A 127 22.00 25.92 22.01
N LYS A 128 21.97 24.62 21.72
CA LYS A 128 22.79 23.59 22.41
C LYS A 128 24.14 23.33 21.75
N ASN A 129 24.48 24.07 20.69
CA ASN A 129 25.71 23.93 19.91
C ASN A 129 25.97 22.50 19.40
N VAL A 130 24.90 21.79 19.02
CA VAL A 130 24.97 20.43 18.46
C VAL A 130 25.10 20.51 16.94
N TRP A 131 26.25 20.10 16.42
CA TRP A 131 26.54 20.00 15.00
C TRP A 131 26.46 18.55 14.54
N LYS A 132 25.60 18.27 13.56
CA LYS A 132 25.39 16.92 13.02
C LYS A 132 25.68 16.88 11.53
N LEU A 133 26.00 15.68 11.02
CA LEU A 133 26.02 15.44 9.57
C LEU A 133 24.63 15.74 8.98
N PRO A 134 24.55 16.24 7.74
CA PRO A 134 23.29 16.29 7.02
C PRO A 134 22.67 14.89 6.94
N THR A 135 21.40 14.77 7.32
CA THR A 135 20.64 13.52 7.28
C THR A 135 19.25 13.76 6.71
N GLY A 136 18.65 12.73 6.12
CA GLY A 136 17.25 12.75 5.68
C GLY A 136 16.67 11.33 5.63
N VAL A 137 15.34 11.25 5.53
CA VAL A 137 14.66 10.00 5.21
C VAL A 137 14.51 9.88 3.69
N VAL A 138 14.57 8.65 3.18
CA VAL A 138 14.27 8.36 1.78
C VAL A 138 12.77 8.19 1.66
N ASN A 139 12.15 8.90 0.72
CA ASN A 139 10.73 8.74 0.45
C ASN A 139 10.46 7.37 -0.18
N GLU A 140 9.28 6.83 0.07
CA GLU A 140 8.80 5.66 -0.62
C GLU A 140 8.77 5.92 -2.14
N LEU A 141 9.14 4.91 -2.92
CA LEU A 141 9.05 4.98 -4.37
C LEU A 141 7.58 4.70 -4.74
N ASN A 142 6.87 5.72 -5.22
CA ASN A 142 5.57 5.51 -5.85
C ASN A 142 5.79 4.77 -7.17
N PHE A 143 5.66 3.45 -7.15
CA PHE A 143 5.54 2.65 -8.37
C PHE A 143 4.10 2.76 -8.88
N GLU A 144 3.77 3.89 -9.51
CA GLU A 144 2.67 3.88 -10.48
C GLU A 144 3.21 3.23 -11.76
N LEU A 145 2.88 1.95 -11.93
CA LEU A 145 2.94 1.24 -13.21
C LEU A 145 1.56 1.27 -13.85
#